data_AF-A0A6L9IJN7-F1
#
_entry.id   AF-A0A6L9IJN7-F1
#
_cell.length_a   1.000
_cell.length_b   1.000
_cell.length_c   1.000
_cell.angle_alpha   90.00
_cell.angle_beta   90.00
_cell.angle_gamma   90.00
#
_symmetry.space_group_name_H-M   'P 1'
#
loop_
_entity.id
_entity.type
_entity.pdbx_description
1 polymer ?
#
loop_
_entity_poly.entity_id
_entity_poly.type
_entity_poly.pdbx_seq_one_letter_code
_entity_poly.pdbx_strand_id
1 'polypeptide(L)'
;MPEKSVFSDDWHDCLRAHYQYVVQVGDLSTEATLRAVMHETGFSEAELQELYIRATAHVDAVGADFTPDAAVVAAVAESAAVQPTAIVDVPPAAVESAVPENPAPDDQPDDQPDDQPDDQPEADAPKYDPDGPQQLALF
;
A
#
# COMPACT_ATOMS: atom_id res chain seq x y z
N MET A 1 -27.99 -12.34 7.44
CA MET A 1 -26.90 -11.39 7.75
C MET A 1 -25.68 -11.89 6.98
N PRO A 2 -24.92 -11.05 6.26
CA PRO A 2 -23.71 -11.52 5.61
C PRO A 2 -22.75 -12.01 6.70
N GLU A 3 -22.40 -13.28 6.64
CA GLU A 3 -21.55 -13.93 7.64
C GLU A 3 -20.13 -13.42 7.42
N LYS A 4 -19.51 -12.86 8.45
CA LYS A 4 -18.13 -12.35 8.39
C LYS A 4 -17.23 -13.55 8.07
N SER A 5 -16.55 -13.52 6.92
CA SER A 5 -15.66 -14.62 6.51
C SER A 5 -14.59 -14.82 7.58
N VAL A 6 -14.33 -16.07 7.97
CA VAL A 6 -13.30 -16.41 8.97
C VAL A 6 -11.89 -16.03 8.49
N PHE A 7 -11.70 -15.88 7.18
CA PHE A 7 -10.44 -15.44 6.60
C PHE A 7 -10.31 -13.91 6.60
N SER A 8 -11.38 -13.18 6.93
CA SER A 8 -11.40 -11.72 6.78
C SER A 8 -10.35 -11.02 7.64
N ASP A 9 -10.09 -11.58 8.82
CA ASP A 9 -9.14 -11.00 9.77
C ASP A 9 -7.69 -11.39 9.40
N ASP A 10 -7.47 -12.61 8.89
CA ASP A 10 -6.13 -13.12 8.53
C ASP A 10 -5.52 -12.35 7.35
N TRP A 11 -6.32 -12.03 6.33
CA TRP A 11 -5.82 -11.22 5.21
C TRP A 11 -5.57 -9.77 5.62
N HIS A 12 -6.36 -9.21 6.54
CA HIS A 12 -6.09 -7.89 7.11
C HIS A 12 -4.76 -7.87 7.87
N ASP A 13 -4.48 -8.90 8.66
CA ASP A 13 -3.21 -9.02 9.39
C ASP A 13 -2.03 -9.16 8.43
N CYS A 14 -2.19 -9.93 7.35
CA CYS A 14 -1.19 -10.03 6.29
C CYS A 14 -0.86 -8.67 5.66
N LEU A 15 -1.88 -7.88 5.31
CA LEU A 15 -1.70 -6.54 4.74
C LEU A 15 -1.01 -5.58 5.72
N ARG A 16 -1.39 -5.60 7.00
CA ARG A 16 -0.74 -4.76 8.03
C ARG A 16 0.74 -5.10 8.15
N ALA A 17 1.09 -6.39 8.19
CA ALA A 17 2.47 -6.83 8.29
C ALA A 17 3.27 -6.46 7.03
N HIS A 18 2.69 -6.63 5.84
CA HIS A 18 3.35 -6.27 4.59
C HIS A 18 3.59 -4.76 4.49
N TYR A 19 2.59 -3.94 4.85
CA TYR A 19 2.73 -2.48 4.84
C TYR A 19 3.84 -2.01 5.79
N GLN A 20 3.88 -2.54 7.02
CA GLN A 20 4.95 -2.22 7.97
C GLN A 20 6.33 -2.59 7.43
N TYR A 21 6.47 -3.75 6.80
CA TYR A 21 7.74 -4.18 6.19
C TYR A 21 8.17 -3.26 5.05
N VAL A 22 7.26 -2.91 4.15
CA VAL A 22 7.53 -2.01 3.01
C VAL A 22 8.01 -0.64 3.49
N VAL A 23 7.34 -0.09 4.51
CA VAL A 23 7.74 1.18 5.14
C VAL A 23 9.11 1.07 5.81
N GLN A 24 9.41 -0.03 6.49
CA GLN A 24 10.72 -0.26 7.14
C GLN A 24 11.87 -0.38 6.13
N VAL A 25 11.63 -1.00 4.99
CA VAL A 25 12.62 -1.15 3.91
C VAL A 25 12.74 0.14 3.08
N GLY A 26 11.75 1.03 3.15
CA GLY A 26 11.73 2.30 2.43
C GLY A 26 11.39 2.16 0.94
N ASP A 27 10.66 1.11 0.56
CA ASP A 27 10.21 0.94 -0.83
C ASP A 27 8.97 1.79 -1.10
N LEU A 28 9.21 3.03 -1.50
CA LEU A 28 8.18 4.04 -1.77
C LEU A 28 7.24 3.68 -2.93
N SER A 29 7.72 2.90 -3.91
CA SER A 29 6.93 2.50 -5.07
C SER A 29 5.86 1.49 -4.65
N THR A 30 6.28 0.47 -3.90
CA THR A 30 5.37 -0.53 -3.34
C THR A 30 4.46 0.10 -2.28
N GLU A 31 4.97 1.04 -1.47
CA GLU A 31 4.16 1.74 -0.47
C GLU A 31 2.97 2.46 -1.09
N ALA A 32 3.19 3.23 -2.17
CA ALA A 32 2.13 4.02 -2.81
C ALA A 32 1.00 3.13 -3.37
N THR A 33 1.37 2.01 -4.00
CA THR A 33 0.40 1.08 -4.56
C THR A 33 -0.32 0.28 -3.46
N LEU A 34 0.40 -0.16 -2.43
CA LEU A 34 -0.18 -0.87 -1.29
C LEU A 34 -1.14 0.02 -0.50
N ARG A 35 -0.85 1.32 -0.36
CA ARG A 35 -1.74 2.28 0.30
C ARG A 35 -3.11 2.35 -0.39
N ALA A 36 -3.13 2.36 -1.73
CA ALA A 36 -4.37 2.33 -2.50
C ALA A 36 -5.18 1.05 -2.24
N VAL A 37 -4.52 -0.12 -2.26
CA VAL A 37 -5.15 -1.41 -1.94
C VAL A 37 -5.70 -1.43 -0.51
N MET A 38 -4.98 -0.86 0.45
CA MET A 38 -5.44 -0.77 1.83
C MET A 38 -6.70 0.11 1.96
N HIS A 39 -6.82 1.19 1.21
CA HIS A 39 -8.06 1.98 1.20
C HIS A 39 -9.24 1.22 0.59
N GLU A 40 -9.03 0.53 -0.53
CA GLU A 40 -10.07 -0.26 -1.20
C GLU A 40 -10.61 -1.39 -0.30
N THR A 41 -9.74 -1.92 0.55
CA THR A 41 -10.05 -2.99 1.49
C THR A 41 -10.70 -2.49 2.79
N GLY A 42 -10.76 -1.18 3.00
CA GLY A 42 -11.50 -0.54 4.09
C GLY A 42 -10.63 0.00 5.23
N PHE A 43 -9.30 0.07 5.07
CA PHE A 43 -8.45 0.78 6.02
C PHE A 43 -8.64 2.30 5.89
N SER A 44 -8.82 2.94 7.03
CA SER A 44 -8.85 4.39 7.12
C SER A 44 -7.46 5.00 7.02
N GLU A 45 -7.39 6.26 6.61
CA GLU A 45 -6.15 7.04 6.58
C GLU A 45 -5.49 7.13 7.96
N ALA A 46 -6.29 7.18 9.03
CA ALA A 46 -5.80 7.20 10.40
C ALA A 46 -5.10 5.89 10.79
N GLU A 47 -5.65 4.73 10.38
CA GLU A 47 -5.03 3.42 10.62
C GLU A 47 -3.71 3.27 9.86
N LEU A 48 -3.66 3.74 8.61
CA LEU A 48 -2.42 3.75 7.82
C LEU A 48 -1.35 4.62 8.46
N GLN A 49 -1.73 5.79 8.96
CA GLN A 49 -0.81 6.68 9.67
C GLN A 49 -0.30 6.03 10.97
N GLU A 50 -1.16 5.33 11.73
CA GLU A 50 -0.73 4.58 12.92
C GLU A 50 0.28 3.48 12.54
N LEU A 51 0.01 2.72 11.49
CA LEU A 51 0.90 1.67 11.01
C LEU A 51 2.24 2.24 10.54
N TYR A 52 2.24 3.38 9.87
CA TYR A 52 3.45 4.08 9.45
C TYR A 52 4.29 4.52 10.66
N ILE A 53 3.66 5.11 11.67
CA ILE A 53 4.34 5.49 12.91
C ILE A 53 4.89 4.24 13.60
N ARG A 54 4.11 3.15 13.69
CA ARG A 54 4.57 1.89 14.29
C ARG A 54 5.76 1.28 13.54
N ALA A 55 5.73 1.32 12.21
CA ALA A 55 6.79 0.81 11.36
C ALA A 55 8.10 1.60 11.52
N THR A 56 7.99 2.93 11.69
CA THR A 56 9.14 3.84 11.84
C THR A 56 9.57 4.07 13.30
N ALA A 57 8.73 3.73 14.27
CA ALA A 57 9.06 3.74 15.69
C ALA A 57 10.04 2.59 16.00
N HIS A 58 11.32 2.85 15.77
CA HIS A 58 12.38 1.86 15.99
C HIS A 58 12.63 1.64 17.49
N VAL A 59 12.01 0.60 18.05
CA VAL A 59 12.38 0.07 19.37
C VAL A 59 13.76 -0.60 19.29
N ASP A 60 14.10 -1.25 18.17
CA ASP A 60 15.40 -1.91 17.98
C ASP A 60 16.59 -0.95 17.75
N ALA A 61 16.34 0.31 17.38
CA ALA A 61 17.40 1.33 17.29
C ALA A 61 17.79 1.89 18.67
N VAL A 62 17.03 1.55 19.70
CA VAL A 62 17.24 1.98 21.07
C VAL A 62 18.00 0.86 21.78
N GLY A 63 19.27 1.09 22.11
CA GLY A 63 20.09 0.11 22.82
C GLY A 63 19.46 -0.32 24.14
N ALA A 64 19.72 -1.56 24.57
CA ALA A 64 19.13 -2.15 25.79
C ALA A 64 19.38 -1.35 27.08
N ASP A 65 20.35 -0.43 27.07
CA ASP A 65 20.70 0.47 28.18
C ASP A 65 19.93 1.81 28.16
N PHE A 66 19.03 2.02 27.18
CA PHE A 66 18.27 3.27 27.10
C PHE A 66 17.26 3.36 28.23
N THR A 67 17.56 4.23 29.19
CA THR A 67 16.62 4.66 30.22
C THR A 67 16.10 6.05 29.81
N PRO A 68 14.84 6.19 29.38
CA PRO A 68 14.29 7.51 29.05
C PRO A 68 14.31 8.41 30.30
N ASP A 69 14.85 9.62 30.14
CA ASP A 69 14.96 10.58 31.23
C ASP A 69 13.56 10.99 31.73
N ALA A 70 13.28 10.72 33.01
CA ALA A 70 11.97 10.94 33.61
C ALA A 70 11.53 12.41 33.59
N ALA A 71 12.47 13.37 33.59
CA ALA A 71 12.14 14.78 33.49
C ALA A 71 11.69 15.16 32.07
N VAL A 72 12.29 14.53 31.05
CA VAL A 72 11.89 14.71 29.64
C VAL A 72 10.53 14.08 29.38
N VAL A 73 10.26 12.88 29.92
CA VAL A 73 8.94 12.24 29.79
C VAL A 73 7.85 13.05 30.50
N ALA A 74 8.14 13.59 31.69
CA ALA A 74 7.21 14.47 32.40
C ALA A 74 6.93 15.77 31.63
N ALA A 75 7.95 16.38 31.02
CA ALA A 75 7.78 17.59 30.22
C ALA A 75 6.94 17.37 28.95
N VAL A 76 7.08 16.21 28.28
CA VAL A 76 6.25 15.84 27.12
C VAL A 76 4.80 15.56 27.55
N ALA A 77 4.59 14.87 28.67
CA ALA A 77 3.26 14.60 29.21
C ALA A 77 2.53 15.88 29.65
N GLU A 78 3.25 16.84 30.21
CA GLU A 78 2.70 18.16 30.59
C GLU A 78 2.39 19.02 29.35
N SER A 79 3.20 18.91 28.28
CA SER A 79 2.97 19.64 27.02
C SER A 79 1.80 19.10 26.20
N ALA A 80 1.43 17.83 26.37
CA ALA A 80 0.27 17.22 25.69
C ALA A 80 -1.08 17.58 26.36
N ALA A 81 -1.07 18.20 27.54
CA ALA A 81 -2.29 18.49 28.32
C ALA A 81 -2.98 19.81 27.95
N VAL A 82 -2.44 20.60 27.01
CA VAL A 82 -3.01 21.90 26.61
C VAL A 82 -3.09 22.00 25.09
N GLN A 83 -4.22 21.61 24.48
CA GLN A 83 -4.85 22.37 23.38
C GLN A 83 -6.35 22.01 23.26
N PRO A 84 -7.26 22.84 23.81
CA PRO A 84 -8.64 22.89 23.38
C PRO A 84 -8.76 23.65 22.05
N THR A 85 -9.61 23.13 21.15
CA THR A 85 -10.19 23.72 19.93
C THR A 85 -10.07 25.24 19.75
N ALA A 86 -9.40 25.65 18.68
CA ALA A 86 -9.62 26.93 18.02
C ALA A 86 -10.04 26.68 16.56
N ILE A 87 -11.34 26.70 16.32
CA ILE A 87 -11.93 26.92 15.00
C ILE A 87 -11.45 28.28 14.50
N VAL A 88 -10.49 28.28 13.59
CA VAL A 88 -10.12 29.47 12.82
C VAL A 88 -11.15 29.61 11.71
N ASP A 89 -12.08 30.53 11.89
CA ASP A 89 -12.93 31.09 10.84
C ASP A 89 -12.01 31.77 9.81
N VAL A 90 -11.82 31.13 8.65
CA VAL A 90 -11.10 31.71 7.52
C VAL A 90 -12.14 32.32 6.58
N PRO A 91 -12.13 33.65 6.32
CA PRO A 91 -13.00 34.24 5.31
C PRO A 91 -12.62 33.70 3.91
N PRO A 92 -13.57 33.49 2.98
CA PRO A 92 -13.30 32.90 1.68
C PRO A 92 -12.52 33.91 0.81
N ALA A 93 -11.19 33.79 0.80
CA ALA A 93 -10.37 34.40 -0.22
C ALA A 93 -10.53 33.60 -1.51
N ALA A 94 -11.14 34.23 -2.51
CA ALA A 94 -11.30 33.71 -3.86
C ALA A 94 -9.94 33.27 -4.43
N VAL A 95 -9.74 31.96 -4.56
CA VAL A 95 -8.65 31.39 -5.33
C VAL A 95 -9.12 31.26 -6.78
N GLU A 96 -8.48 32.07 -7.61
CA GLU A 96 -8.58 32.06 -9.06
C GLU A 96 -8.28 30.65 -9.58
N SER A 97 -9.24 30.12 -10.36
CA SER A 97 -9.23 28.75 -10.87
C SER A 97 -8.18 28.61 -11.98
N ALA A 98 -6.96 28.21 -11.63
CA ALA A 98 -5.98 27.73 -12.61
C ALA A 98 -6.32 26.28 -12.95
N VAL A 99 -6.97 26.08 -14.10
CA VAL A 99 -7.23 24.77 -14.71
C VAL A 99 -5.91 24.25 -15.30
N PRO A 100 -5.28 23.18 -14.78
CA PRO A 100 -4.29 22.49 -15.56
C PRO A 100 -4.99 21.77 -16.72
N GLU A 101 -4.67 22.24 -17.92
CA GLU A 101 -5.02 21.65 -19.20
C GLU A 101 -4.66 20.16 -19.21
N ASN A 102 -5.68 19.34 -19.47
CA ASN A 102 -5.60 17.91 -19.66
C ASN A 102 -5.13 17.65 -21.11
N PRO A 103 -3.91 17.17 -21.39
CA PRO A 103 -3.65 16.60 -22.70
C PRO A 103 -4.29 15.21 -22.74
N ALA A 104 -5.41 15.12 -23.44
CA ALA A 104 -5.98 13.86 -23.88
C ALA A 104 -4.94 13.06 -24.70
N PRO A 105 -4.67 11.78 -24.39
CA PRO A 105 -4.10 10.88 -25.37
C PRO A 105 -5.26 10.31 -26.19
N ASP A 106 -5.57 10.97 -27.31
CA ASP A 106 -6.51 10.45 -28.29
C ASP A 106 -5.74 9.72 -29.41
N ASP A 107 -6.16 8.49 -29.63
CA ASP A 107 -6.09 7.68 -30.85
C ASP A 107 -4.75 7.12 -31.37
N GLN A 108 -4.61 5.80 -31.17
CA GLN A 108 -3.94 4.82 -32.04
C GLN A 108 -4.45 4.91 -33.51
N PRO A 109 -3.66 4.50 -34.52
CA PRO A 109 -3.59 3.07 -34.93
C PRO A 109 -2.14 2.60 -35.15
N ASP A 110 -1.76 1.44 -34.63
CA ASP A 110 -1.81 0.14 -35.31
C ASP A 110 -0.84 0.05 -36.51
N ASP A 111 0.41 -0.34 -36.22
CA ASP A 111 1.29 -0.99 -37.19
C ASP A 111 2.19 -1.98 -36.39
N GLN A 112 1.68 -3.21 -36.22
CA GLN A 112 2.52 -4.39 -35.99
C GLN A 112 2.97 -4.92 -37.37
N PRO A 113 4.09 -5.67 -37.50
CA PRO A 113 4.88 -6.30 -36.44
C PRO A 113 6.38 -5.98 -36.51
N ASP A 114 6.98 -5.76 -35.34
CA ASP A 114 8.44 -5.89 -35.18
C ASP A 114 8.81 -7.38 -35.28
N ASP A 115 9.77 -7.63 -36.16
CA ASP A 115 10.38 -8.90 -36.51
C ASP A 115 10.80 -9.66 -35.24
N GLN A 116 10.25 -10.87 -35.03
CA GLN A 116 10.59 -11.72 -33.89
C GLN A 116 12.10 -12.03 -33.90
N PRO A 117 12.83 -11.89 -32.78
CA PRO A 117 14.08 -12.59 -32.61
C PRO A 117 13.81 -14.10 -32.51
N ASP A 118 14.16 -14.81 -33.58
CA ASP A 118 14.29 -16.25 -33.66
C ASP A 118 15.40 -16.71 -32.69
N ASP A 119 15.04 -17.02 -31.45
CA ASP A 119 15.82 -17.89 -30.56
C ASP A 119 14.94 -18.36 -29.38
N GLN A 120 13.95 -19.23 -29.67
CA GLN A 120 13.39 -20.12 -28.66
C GLN A 120 14.05 -21.49 -28.79
N PRO A 121 14.72 -22.03 -27.76
CA PRO A 121 15.10 -23.43 -27.76
C PRO A 121 13.82 -24.28 -27.76
N GLU A 122 13.69 -25.14 -28.76
CA GLU A 122 12.63 -26.16 -28.93
C GLU A 122 12.32 -26.85 -27.59
N ALA A 123 11.28 -26.38 -26.90
CA ALA A 123 10.72 -27.07 -25.77
C ALA A 123 9.84 -28.19 -26.34
N ASP A 124 10.31 -29.44 -26.17
CA ASP A 124 9.62 -30.68 -26.50
C ASP A 124 8.15 -30.62 -26.03
N ALA A 125 7.25 -30.30 -26.95
CA ALA A 125 5.82 -30.29 -26.65
C ALA A 125 5.38 -31.74 -26.40
N PRO A 126 4.75 -32.04 -25.25
CA PRO A 126 4.30 -33.39 -24.96
C PRO A 126 3.31 -33.83 -26.04
N LYS A 127 3.63 -34.92 -26.74
CA LYS A 127 2.76 -35.55 -27.74
C LYS A 127 1.44 -35.92 -27.06
N TYR A 128 0.34 -35.38 -27.58
CA TYR A 128 -1.01 -35.74 -27.16
C TYR A 128 -1.21 -37.25 -27.33
N ASP A 129 -1.33 -37.98 -26.22
CA ASP A 129 -1.68 -39.39 -26.19
C ASP A 129 -3.22 -39.52 -26.07
N PRO A 130 -3.92 -39.99 -27.12
CA PRO A 130 -5.37 -40.13 -27.09
C PRO A 130 -5.86 -41.16 -26.07
N ASP A 131 -4.98 -42.05 -25.57
CA ASP A 131 -5.29 -43.05 -24.55
C ASP A 131 -4.81 -42.64 -23.13
N GLY A 132 -4.23 -41.44 -22.99
CA GLY A 132 -3.82 -40.87 -21.71
C GLY A 132 -4.99 -40.29 -20.90
N PRO A 133 -4.91 -40.24 -19.56
CA PRO A 133 -5.96 -39.64 -18.73
C PRO A 133 -6.07 -38.14 -19.01
N GLN A 134 -7.18 -37.72 -19.61
CA GLN A 134 -7.47 -36.30 -19.85
C GLN A 134 -7.87 -35.64 -18.53
N GLN A 135 -7.05 -34.71 -18.04
CA GLN A 135 -7.46 -33.82 -16.96
C GLN A 135 -8.57 -32.91 -17.50
N LEU A 136 -9.80 -33.14 -17.04
CA LEU A 136 -10.90 -32.22 -17.23
C LEU A 136 -10.59 -30.97 -16.40
N ALA A 137 -10.16 -29.90 -17.07
CA ALA A 137 -10.13 -28.58 -16.47
C ALA A 137 -11.57 -28.22 -16.07
N LEU A 138 -11.86 -28.21 -14.77
CA LEU A 138 -13.03 -27.54 -14.23
C LEU A 138 -12.71 -26.04 -14.24
N PHE A 139 -12.98 -25.44 -15.41
CA PHE A 139 -13.10 -24.01 -15.73
C PHE A 139 -12.09 -23.06 -15.07
#